data_AF-A0A5E4UG53-F1
#
_entry.id   AF-A0A5E4UG53-F1
#
_cell.length_a   1.000
_cell.length_b   1.000
_cell.length_c   1.000
_cell.angle_alpha   90.00
_cell.angle_beta   90.00
_cell.angle_gamma   90.00
#
_symmetry.space_group_name_H-M   'P 1'
#
loop_
_entity.id
_entity.type
_entity.pdbx_description
1 polymer ?
#
loop_
_entity_poly.entity_id
_entity_poly.type
_entity_poly.pdbx_seq_one_letter_code
_entity_poly.pdbx_strand_id
1 'polypeptide(L)'
;MALDYAKMPEHALAMLFTAAVRDIRKDELRKVDDENPCERIRDLPLHVSRELALRLWLIAGTQKEVERLFYGYEDTGETAAEGRKQREYECSRPMPMRRARSAISSWAWGALLTDNDDWWLEIAYWRTRLDAIEAARPILKGLKRRKVTLTHESVEKVSTKILVTFRSTLERAAEIEDAENQRRLTRFIASDRCRIQRHLKQFNLTVTDLERATGLSHDTNLAH
;
A
#
# COMPACT_ATOMS: atom_id res chain seq x y z
N MET A 1 -4.11 12.23 7.75
CA MET A 1 -2.97 12.99 8.32
C MET A 1 -1.68 12.28 7.96
N ALA A 2 -0.70 12.98 7.38
CA ALA A 2 0.66 12.43 7.23
C ALA A 2 1.34 12.43 8.60
N LEU A 3 1.94 11.31 9.00
CA LEU A 3 2.71 11.24 10.23
C LEU A 3 4.03 12.00 10.03
N ASP A 4 4.21 13.06 10.81
CA ASP A 4 5.45 13.82 10.83
C ASP A 4 6.48 13.10 11.69
N TYR A 5 7.27 12.20 11.07
CA TYR A 5 8.32 11.44 11.75
C TYR A 5 9.39 12.34 12.37
N ALA A 6 9.58 13.57 11.86
CA ALA A 6 10.56 14.51 12.40
C ALA A 6 10.19 14.96 13.82
N LYS A 7 8.89 15.09 14.09
CA LYS A 7 8.35 15.50 15.40
C LYS A 7 8.04 14.33 16.33
N MET A 8 8.29 13.08 15.91
CA MET A 8 8.01 11.92 16.73
C MET A 8 8.94 11.87 17.98
N PRO A 9 8.39 11.78 19.21
CA PRO A 9 9.19 11.66 20.43
C PRO A 9 10.14 10.46 20.39
N GLU A 10 11.33 10.58 20.99
CA GLU A 10 12.35 9.51 20.94
C GLU A 10 11.85 8.19 21.50
N HIS A 11 11.03 8.22 22.56
CA HIS A 11 10.42 7.02 23.12
C HIS A 11 9.48 6.31 22.12
N ALA A 12 8.62 7.07 21.43
CA ALA A 12 7.73 6.52 20.41
C ALA A 12 8.51 5.95 19.21
N LEU A 13 9.57 6.65 18.79
CA LEU A 13 10.48 6.20 17.74
C LEU A 13 11.20 4.90 18.13
N ALA A 14 11.65 4.77 19.38
CA ALA A 14 12.29 3.57 19.90
C ALA A 14 11.32 2.39 19.99
N MET A 15 10.07 2.62 20.41
CA MET A 15 9.02 1.59 20.36
C MET A 15 8.75 1.13 18.93
N LEU A 16 8.61 2.08 17.98
CA LEU A 16 8.37 1.77 16.57
C LEU A 16 9.52 0.97 15.95
N PHE A 17 10.77 1.38 16.22
CA PHE A 17 11.95 0.63 15.79
C PHE A 17 11.95 -0.79 16.36
N THR A 18 11.69 -0.93 17.66
CA THR A 18 11.68 -2.23 18.34
C THR A 18 10.59 -3.15 17.79
N ALA A 19 9.40 -2.61 17.49
CA ALA A 19 8.31 -3.36 16.86
C ALA A 19 8.70 -3.85 15.46
N ALA A 20 9.26 -2.98 14.62
CA ALA A 20 9.73 -3.35 13.29
C ALA A 20 10.85 -4.42 13.34
N VAL A 21 11.77 -4.31 14.29
CA VAL A 21 12.81 -5.32 14.49
C VAL A 21 12.22 -6.68 14.86
N ARG A 22 11.18 -6.72 15.70
CA ARG A 22 10.51 -7.98 16.04
C ARG A 22 9.82 -8.60 14.84
N ASP A 23 9.10 -7.79 14.07
CA ASP A 23 8.47 -8.26 12.85
C ASP A 23 9.52 -8.91 11.94
N ILE A 24 10.64 -8.24 11.71
CA ILE A 24 11.71 -8.78 10.86
C ILE A 24 12.30 -10.09 11.44
N ARG A 25 12.55 -10.16 12.75
CA ARG A 25 13.20 -11.32 13.39
C ARG A 25 12.30 -12.55 13.54
N LYS A 26 10.99 -12.36 13.73
CA LYS A 26 10.02 -13.47 13.87
C LYS A 26 10.08 -14.41 12.65
N ASP A 27 10.39 -13.84 11.50
CA ASP A 27 10.54 -14.55 10.24
C ASP A 27 11.94 -15.17 10.05
N GLU A 28 13.00 -14.53 10.56
CA GLU A 28 14.36 -15.08 10.52
C GLU A 28 14.50 -16.36 11.35
N LEU A 29 13.73 -16.48 12.45
CA LEU A 29 13.67 -17.69 13.27
C LEU A 29 13.02 -18.88 12.53
N ARG A 30 12.15 -18.62 11.54
CA ARG A 30 11.54 -19.68 10.71
C ARG A 30 12.49 -20.19 9.61
N LYS A 31 13.41 -19.35 9.14
CA LYS A 31 14.35 -19.68 8.05
C LYS A 31 15.54 -20.54 8.49
N VAL A 32 15.59 -20.98 9.75
CA VAL A 32 16.60 -21.92 10.22
C VAL A 32 16.32 -23.35 9.72
N ASP A 33 15.09 -23.63 9.26
CA ASP A 33 14.64 -24.99 8.95
C ASP A 33 14.39 -25.34 7.46
N ASP A 34 14.65 -24.50 6.44
CA ASP A 34 14.42 -24.94 5.05
C ASP A 34 15.34 -24.34 3.97
N GLU A 35 15.66 -25.21 3.00
CA GLU A 35 16.68 -25.23 1.94
C GLU A 35 16.65 -24.09 0.89
N ASN A 36 16.03 -22.94 1.14
CA ASN A 36 15.93 -21.87 0.13
C ASN A 36 16.54 -20.52 0.56
N PRO A 37 17.81 -20.25 0.19
CA PRO A 37 18.47 -19.00 0.51
C PRO A 37 17.99 -17.87 -0.41
N CYS A 38 17.18 -16.98 0.17
CA CYS A 38 17.10 -15.57 -0.22
C CYS A 38 16.76 -15.23 -1.68
N GLU A 39 15.49 -15.38 -2.08
CA GLU A 39 14.92 -14.40 -3.02
C GLU A 39 14.42 -13.16 -2.26
N ARG A 40 15.35 -12.18 -2.22
CA ARG A 40 15.18 -10.72 -2.13
C ARG A 40 14.62 -10.09 -0.84
N ILE A 41 15.52 -9.33 -0.22
CA ILE A 41 15.43 -8.39 0.92
C ILE A 41 14.30 -7.33 0.83
N ARG A 42 13.44 -7.37 -0.20
CA ARG A 42 12.37 -6.38 -0.47
C ARG A 42 10.98 -6.82 -0.02
N ASP A 43 10.79 -8.08 0.33
CA ASP A 43 9.47 -8.59 0.70
C ASP A 43 9.21 -8.41 2.20
N LEU A 44 7.93 -8.27 2.55
CA LEU A 44 7.47 -8.21 3.94
C LEU A 44 7.79 -9.51 4.68
N PRO A 45 7.93 -9.45 6.02
CA PRO A 45 7.90 -10.66 6.81
C PRO A 45 6.58 -11.41 6.55
N LEU A 46 6.62 -12.73 6.49
CA LEU A 46 5.52 -13.61 6.16
C LEU A 46 4.35 -13.40 7.11
N HIS A 47 4.58 -13.29 8.43
CA HIS A 47 3.45 -13.05 9.34
C HIS A 47 2.79 -11.67 9.11
N VAL A 48 3.56 -10.63 8.81
CA VAL A 48 3.00 -9.31 8.43
C VAL A 48 2.23 -9.42 7.12
N SER A 49 2.74 -10.19 6.16
CA SER A 49 2.08 -10.46 4.89
C SER A 49 0.73 -11.14 5.09
N ARG A 50 0.68 -12.17 5.96
CA ARG A 50 -0.55 -12.89 6.31
C ARG A 50 -1.55 -11.99 7.01
N GLU A 51 -1.08 -11.21 7.98
CA GLU A 51 -1.92 -10.29 8.76
C GLU A 51 -2.55 -9.22 7.86
N LEU A 52 -1.76 -8.61 6.97
CA LEU A 52 -2.26 -7.65 5.99
C LEU A 52 -3.22 -8.31 5.00
N ALA A 53 -2.91 -9.52 4.51
CA ALA A 53 -3.77 -10.22 3.56
C ALA A 53 -5.14 -10.56 4.16
N LEU A 54 -5.16 -11.10 5.38
CA LEU A 54 -6.40 -11.36 6.11
C LEU A 54 -7.18 -10.08 6.37
N ARG A 55 -6.50 -8.97 6.71
CA ARG A 55 -7.20 -7.71 6.96
C ARG A 55 -7.84 -7.16 5.70
N LEU A 56 -7.12 -7.13 4.59
CA LEU A 56 -7.65 -6.70 3.29
C LEU A 56 -8.82 -7.59 2.85
N TRP A 57 -8.76 -8.90 3.11
CA TRP A 57 -9.86 -9.81 2.84
C TRP A 57 -11.14 -9.46 3.62
N LEU A 58 -11.01 -9.16 4.91
CA LEU A 58 -12.13 -8.74 5.75
C LEU A 58 -12.80 -7.44 5.28
N ILE A 59 -12.04 -6.54 4.66
CA ILE A 59 -12.54 -5.24 4.19
C ILE A 59 -13.21 -5.35 2.83
N ALA A 60 -12.58 -6.06 1.90
CA ALA A 60 -13.10 -6.16 0.53
C ALA A 60 -14.33 -7.05 0.42
N GLY A 61 -14.65 -7.92 1.38
CA GLY A 61 -15.90 -8.69 1.44
C GLY A 61 -16.08 -9.76 0.34
N THR A 62 -15.46 -9.60 -0.83
CA THR A 62 -15.48 -10.51 -1.97
C THR A 62 -14.07 -10.73 -2.51
N GLN A 63 -13.79 -11.93 -3.03
CA GLN A 63 -12.50 -12.26 -3.63
C GLN A 63 -12.11 -11.28 -4.76
N LYS A 64 -13.09 -10.84 -5.55
CA LYS A 64 -12.89 -9.90 -6.66
C LYS A 64 -12.39 -8.54 -6.16
N GLU A 65 -12.96 -8.05 -5.06
CA GLU A 65 -12.53 -6.79 -4.44
C GLU A 65 -11.14 -6.91 -3.80
N VAL A 66 -10.82 -8.07 -3.22
CA VAL A 66 -9.48 -8.36 -2.69
C VAL A 66 -8.43 -8.33 -3.79
N GLU A 67 -8.72 -8.97 -4.92
CA GLU A 67 -7.85 -8.94 -6.09
C GLU A 67 -7.69 -7.53 -6.64
N ARG A 68 -8.77 -6.75 -6.72
CA ARG A 68 -8.69 -5.32 -7.07
C ARG A 68 -7.82 -4.53 -6.11
N LEU A 69 -7.87 -4.80 -4.81
CA LEU A 69 -6.98 -4.14 -3.83
C LEU A 69 -5.52 -4.49 -4.12
N PHE A 70 -5.19 -5.76 -4.36
CA PHE A 70 -3.81 -6.19 -4.62
C PHE A 70 -3.24 -5.80 -5.99
N TYR A 71 -4.09 -5.73 -7.02
CA TYR A 71 -3.67 -5.53 -8.43
C TYR A 71 -4.03 -4.16 -9.00
N GLY A 72 -4.95 -3.45 -8.36
CA GLY A 72 -5.15 -2.03 -8.56
C GLY A 72 -5.88 -1.60 -9.84
N TYR A 73 -6.78 -2.40 -10.42
CA TYR A 73 -8.00 -2.01 -11.20
C TYR A 73 -8.64 -3.24 -11.90
N GLU A 74 -9.87 -3.11 -12.38
CA GLU A 74 -10.54 -4.09 -13.26
C GLU A 74 -10.01 -3.97 -14.70
N ASP A 75 -9.00 -4.75 -15.07
CA ASP A 75 -8.61 -5.01 -16.46
C ASP A 75 -7.55 -6.11 -16.40
N THR A 76 -7.62 -7.26 -17.06
CA THR A 76 -8.30 -7.70 -18.28
C THR A 76 -8.62 -9.19 -18.12
N GLY A 77 -9.64 -9.71 -18.79
CA GLY A 77 -10.12 -11.10 -18.65
C GLY A 77 -9.11 -12.21 -18.95
N GLU A 78 -8.14 -12.44 -18.05
CA GLU A 78 -7.28 -13.61 -18.03
C GLU A 78 -7.26 -14.27 -16.64
N THR A 79 -8.38 -14.94 -16.36
CA THR A 79 -8.48 -16.25 -15.68
C THR A 79 -8.13 -16.36 -14.19
N ALA A 80 -8.71 -17.40 -13.57
CA ALA A 80 -8.67 -17.83 -12.15
C ALA A 80 -7.28 -18.05 -11.50
N ALA A 81 -6.19 -17.53 -12.09
CA ALA A 81 -4.84 -17.59 -11.55
C ALA A 81 -4.55 -16.53 -10.48
N GLU A 82 -5.38 -15.48 -10.37
CA GLU A 82 -5.13 -14.37 -9.45
C GLU A 82 -5.70 -14.59 -8.04
N GLY A 83 -6.82 -15.32 -7.92
CA GLY A 83 -7.35 -15.74 -6.62
C GLY A 83 -6.47 -16.74 -5.87
N ARG A 84 -5.58 -17.44 -6.59
CA ARG A 84 -4.55 -18.30 -5.98
C ARG A 84 -3.49 -17.50 -5.23
N LYS A 85 -3.22 -16.24 -5.63
CA LYS A 85 -2.12 -15.43 -5.10
C LYS A 85 -2.43 -14.78 -3.75
N GLN A 86 -3.68 -14.45 -3.43
CA GLN A 86 -4.03 -14.00 -2.07
C GLN A 86 -3.88 -15.15 -1.07
N ARG A 87 -4.37 -16.35 -1.40
CA ARG A 87 -4.16 -17.54 -0.58
C ARG A 87 -2.68 -17.88 -0.40
N GLU A 88 -1.84 -17.64 -1.41
CA GLU A 88 -0.38 -17.73 -1.25
C GLU A 88 0.12 -16.77 -0.16
N TYR A 89 -0.34 -15.52 -0.11
CA TYR A 89 0.07 -14.56 0.93
C TYR A 89 -0.45 -14.90 2.32
N GLU A 90 -1.62 -15.50 2.42
CA GLU A 90 -2.20 -15.98 3.69
C GLU A 90 -1.49 -17.23 4.21
N CYS A 91 -0.94 -18.05 3.32
CA CYS A 91 -0.46 -19.38 3.69
C CYS A 91 1.06 -19.53 3.63
N SER A 92 1.74 -19.08 2.58
CA SER A 92 3.11 -19.59 2.28
C SER A 92 4.09 -18.58 1.71
N ARG A 93 3.63 -17.42 1.22
CA ARG A 93 4.45 -16.49 0.45
C ARG A 93 4.55 -15.13 1.11
N PRO A 94 5.76 -14.53 1.23
CA PRO A 94 5.89 -13.16 1.68
C PRO A 94 5.41 -12.18 0.59
N MET A 95 4.72 -11.13 1.01
CA MET A 95 4.18 -10.10 0.12
C MET A 95 5.24 -9.06 -0.22
N PRO A 96 5.46 -8.72 -1.51
CA PRO A 96 6.38 -7.64 -1.86
C PRO A 96 5.95 -6.30 -1.25
N MET A 97 6.89 -5.51 -0.70
CA MET A 97 6.59 -4.21 -0.08
C MET A 97 5.79 -3.29 -1.02
N ARG A 98 6.18 -3.24 -2.30
CA ARG A 98 5.48 -2.45 -3.32
C ARG A 98 4.01 -2.88 -3.49
N ARG A 99 3.72 -4.18 -3.38
CA ARG A 99 2.36 -4.73 -3.48
C ARG A 99 1.54 -4.37 -2.26
N ALA A 100 2.12 -4.48 -1.07
CA ALA A 100 1.47 -4.08 0.18
C ALA A 100 1.10 -2.58 0.18
N ARG A 101 2.04 -1.71 -0.22
CA ARG A 101 1.80 -0.27 -0.36
C ARG A 101 0.70 0.03 -1.39
N SER A 102 0.71 -0.66 -2.53
CA SER A 102 -0.36 -0.55 -3.53
C SER A 102 -1.72 -0.91 -2.96
N ALA A 103 -1.83 -2.01 -2.21
CA ALA A 103 -3.08 -2.45 -1.62
C ALA A 103 -3.61 -1.46 -0.57
N ILE A 104 -2.73 -0.91 0.27
CA ILE A 104 -3.11 0.12 1.24
C ILE A 104 -3.57 1.40 0.54
N SER A 105 -2.93 1.81 -0.56
CA SER A 105 -3.38 2.98 -1.32
C SER A 105 -4.73 2.73 -2.01
N SER A 106 -5.00 1.53 -2.52
CA SER A 106 -6.33 1.15 -3.02
C SER A 106 -7.39 1.16 -1.91
N TRP A 107 -7.04 0.68 -0.72
CA TRP A 107 -7.94 0.75 0.45
C TRP A 107 -8.22 2.20 0.85
N ALA A 108 -7.24 3.10 0.78
CA ALA A 108 -7.45 4.53 1.02
C ALA A 108 -8.46 5.17 0.06
N TRP A 109 -8.51 4.72 -1.20
CA TRP A 109 -9.58 5.12 -2.11
C TRP A 109 -10.94 4.60 -1.66
N GLY A 110 -11.02 3.34 -1.22
CA GLY A 110 -12.24 2.78 -0.64
C GLY A 110 -12.71 3.57 0.58
N ALA A 111 -11.81 3.94 1.49
CA ALA A 111 -12.12 4.75 2.67
C ALA A 111 -12.63 6.15 2.29
N LEU A 112 -12.02 6.78 1.28
CA LEU A 112 -12.46 8.07 0.77
C LEU A 112 -13.87 8.00 0.16
N LEU A 113 -14.15 6.97 -0.63
CA LEU A 113 -15.43 6.80 -1.31
C LEU A 113 -16.58 6.42 -0.36
N THR A 114 -16.25 5.81 0.78
CA THR A 114 -17.23 5.34 1.78
C THR A 114 -17.32 6.24 3.01
N ASP A 115 -16.50 7.29 3.08
CA ASP A 115 -16.39 8.21 4.22
C ASP A 115 -16.18 7.49 5.56
N ASN A 116 -15.32 6.46 5.56
CA ASN A 116 -15.10 5.59 6.71
C ASN A 116 -13.84 5.99 7.50
N ASP A 117 -14.04 6.67 8.63
CA ASP A 117 -12.97 7.14 9.52
C ASP A 117 -12.15 6.01 10.18
N ASP A 118 -12.78 4.90 10.52
CA ASP A 118 -12.09 3.75 11.13
C ASP A 118 -11.05 3.16 10.17
N TRP A 119 -11.37 3.13 8.88
CA TRP A 119 -10.44 2.68 7.85
C TRP A 119 -9.24 3.61 7.74
N TRP A 120 -9.41 4.92 7.89
CA TRP A 120 -8.29 5.87 7.86
C TRP A 120 -7.28 5.64 8.98
N LEU A 121 -7.75 5.32 10.19
CA LEU A 121 -6.87 4.98 11.32
C LEU A 121 -6.07 3.72 11.05
N GLU A 122 -6.71 2.67 10.52
CA GLU A 122 -6.02 1.42 10.22
C GLU A 122 -5.05 1.53 9.05
N ILE A 123 -5.43 2.28 8.00
CA ILE A 123 -4.54 2.61 6.88
C ILE A 123 -3.29 3.32 7.40
N ALA A 124 -3.45 4.29 8.31
CA ALA A 124 -2.33 5.00 8.91
C ALA A 124 -1.42 4.04 9.69
N TYR A 125 -2.00 3.17 10.53
CA TYR A 125 -1.27 2.13 11.25
C TYR A 125 -0.43 1.26 10.30
N TRP A 126 -1.04 0.75 9.23
CA TRP A 126 -0.36 -0.11 8.27
C TRP A 126 0.77 0.62 7.55
N ARG A 127 0.55 1.87 7.10
CA ARG A 127 1.59 2.70 6.48
C ARG A 127 2.79 2.86 7.41
N THR A 128 2.55 3.24 8.66
CA THR A 128 3.62 3.40 9.65
C THR A 128 4.40 2.12 9.89
N ARG A 129 3.71 0.98 10.00
CA ARG A 129 4.36 -0.32 10.18
C ARG A 129 5.21 -0.69 8.97
N LEU A 130 4.72 -0.46 7.75
CA LEU A 130 5.48 -0.72 6.51
C LEU A 130 6.73 0.16 6.41
N ASP A 131 6.60 1.47 6.66
CA ASP A 131 7.71 2.42 6.68
C ASP A 131 8.76 2.00 7.71
N ALA A 132 8.34 1.62 8.91
CA ALA A 132 9.23 1.19 9.97
C ALA A 132 9.99 -0.09 9.62
N ILE A 133 9.33 -1.08 9.01
CA ILE A 133 9.98 -2.29 8.51
C ILE A 133 11.01 -1.95 7.43
N GLU A 134 10.67 -1.07 6.49
CA GLU A 134 11.58 -0.65 5.42
C GLU A 134 12.81 0.07 5.98
N ALA A 135 12.61 1.02 6.89
CA ALA A 135 13.64 1.81 7.53
C ALA A 135 14.54 0.99 8.48
N ALA A 136 14.01 -0.04 9.15
CA ALA A 136 14.76 -0.86 10.10
C ALA A 136 15.68 -1.90 9.42
N ARG A 137 15.33 -2.40 8.23
CA ARG A 137 16.13 -3.40 7.48
C ARG A 137 17.61 -3.04 7.26
N PRO A 138 17.96 -1.85 6.71
CA PRO A 138 19.35 -1.49 6.48
C PRO A 138 20.14 -1.38 7.80
N ILE A 139 19.48 -0.91 8.86
CA ILE A 139 20.06 -0.80 10.21
C ILE A 139 20.37 -2.19 10.75
N LEU A 140 19.41 -3.11 10.69
CA LEU A 140 19.58 -4.49 11.13
C LEU A 140 20.66 -5.24 10.36
N LYS A 141 20.81 -5.01 9.05
CA LYS A 141 21.92 -5.59 8.27
C LYS A 141 23.28 -5.12 8.78
N GLY A 142 23.40 -3.84 9.14
CA GLY A 142 24.59 -3.28 9.78
C GLY A 142 24.81 -3.85 11.18
N LEU A 143 23.74 -4.00 11.96
CA LEU A 143 23.77 -4.55 13.31
C LEU A 143 24.09 -6.04 13.31
N LYS A 144 23.61 -6.89 12.40
CA LYS A 144 23.92 -8.33 12.37
C LYS A 144 25.42 -8.66 12.31
N ARG A 145 26.26 -7.74 11.83
CA ARG A 145 27.73 -7.84 11.96
C ARG A 145 28.23 -7.79 13.41
N ARG A 146 27.35 -7.40 14.35
CA ARG A 146 27.54 -7.25 15.79
C ARG A 146 26.36 -7.97 16.48
N LYS A 147 26.50 -9.17 17.04
CA LYS A 147 25.36 -9.88 17.68
C LYS A 147 24.61 -8.98 18.68
N VAL A 148 23.42 -8.48 18.34
CA VAL A 148 22.55 -7.69 19.24
C VAL A 148 21.22 -8.41 19.39
N THR A 149 20.83 -8.75 20.61
CA THR A 149 19.49 -9.22 20.98
C THR A 149 18.63 -8.03 21.40
N LEU A 150 17.63 -7.67 20.58
CA LEU A 150 16.67 -6.61 20.92
C LEU A 150 15.35 -7.25 21.38
N THR A 151 15.07 -7.19 22.69
CA THR A 151 13.81 -7.62 23.33
C THR A 151 12.93 -6.40 23.69
N HIS A 152 11.70 -6.56 24.21
CA HIS A 152 10.85 -5.41 24.59
C HIS A 152 11.45 -4.54 25.70
N GLU A 153 12.27 -5.14 26.55
CA GLU A 153 13.08 -4.45 27.56
C GLU A 153 14.32 -3.73 26.98
N SER A 154 14.57 -3.86 25.67
CA SER A 154 15.72 -3.22 25.01
C SER A 154 15.40 -1.87 24.38
N VAL A 155 14.16 -1.36 24.51
CA VAL A 155 13.76 -0.02 24.02
C VAL A 155 14.69 1.06 24.59
N GLU A 156 15.04 0.96 25.87
CA GLU A 156 16.00 1.86 26.55
C GLU A 156 17.47 1.61 26.16
N LYS A 157 17.75 0.50 25.48
CA LYS A 157 19.10 0.10 25.02
C LYS A 157 19.35 0.50 23.56
N VAL A 158 18.35 1.06 22.86
CA VAL A 158 18.55 1.58 21.51
C VAL A 158 19.30 2.90 21.60
N SER A 159 20.54 2.93 21.10
CA SER A 159 21.35 4.15 21.17
C SER A 159 20.72 5.30 20.38
N THR A 160 20.88 6.53 20.87
CA THR A 160 20.42 7.76 20.19
C THR A 160 20.91 7.82 18.74
N LYS A 161 22.12 7.34 18.46
CA LYS A 161 22.67 7.25 17.10
C LYS A 161 21.84 6.35 16.18
N ILE A 162 21.36 5.20 16.69
CA ILE A 162 20.47 4.31 15.94
C ILE A 162 19.13 5.00 15.69
N LEU A 163 18.56 5.67 16.70
CA LEU A 163 17.28 6.38 16.56
C LEU A 163 17.36 7.53 15.55
N VAL A 164 18.43 8.33 15.56
CA VAL A 164 18.66 9.39 14.55
C VAL A 164 18.73 8.79 13.14
N THR A 165 19.48 7.70 12.98
CA THR A 165 19.57 6.99 11.69
C THR A 165 18.19 6.49 11.25
N PHE A 166 17.44 5.88 12.17
CA PHE A 166 16.12 5.34 11.91
C PHE A 166 15.08 6.41 11.54
N ARG A 167 15.10 7.56 12.21
CA ARG A 167 14.24 8.70 11.85
C ARG A 167 14.52 9.16 10.42
N SER A 168 15.78 9.36 10.07
CA SER A 168 16.15 9.80 8.71
C SER A 168 15.75 8.79 7.62
N THR A 169 15.82 7.49 7.91
CA THR A 169 15.39 6.46 6.96
C THR A 169 13.87 6.32 6.88
N LEU A 170 13.16 6.54 7.99
CA LEU A 170 11.69 6.61 8.02
C LEU A 170 11.15 7.78 7.18
N GLU A 171 11.69 8.98 7.38
CA GLU A 171 11.33 10.18 6.61
C GLU A 171 11.51 9.93 5.12
N ARG A 172 12.68 9.40 4.72
CA ARG A 172 12.95 9.07 3.33
C ARG A 172 12.00 8.01 2.76
N ALA A 173 11.62 7.01 3.56
CA ALA A 173 10.68 5.97 3.13
C ALA A 173 9.28 6.57 2.87
N ALA A 174 8.81 7.44 3.75
CA ALA A 174 7.55 8.16 3.56
C ALA A 174 7.59 9.10 2.34
N GLU A 175 8.66 9.87 2.15
CA GLU A 175 8.80 10.77 1.00
C GLU A 175 8.73 10.04 -0.34
N ILE A 176 9.38 8.87 -0.44
CA ILE A 176 9.33 8.03 -1.64
C ILE A 176 7.90 7.56 -1.91
N GLU A 177 7.19 7.12 -0.87
CA GLU A 177 5.82 6.65 -1.01
C GLU A 177 4.85 7.78 -1.37
N ASP A 178 5.00 8.95 -0.77
CA ASP A 178 4.20 10.14 -1.12
C ASP A 178 4.43 10.54 -2.57
N ALA A 179 5.68 10.56 -3.04
CA ALA A 179 6.00 10.82 -4.44
C ALA A 179 5.41 9.76 -5.39
N GLU A 180 5.44 8.48 -5.00
CA GLU A 180 4.78 7.41 -5.78
C GLU A 180 3.26 7.57 -5.81
N ASN A 181 2.63 7.88 -4.68
CA ASN A 181 1.19 8.10 -4.57
C ASN A 181 0.75 9.32 -5.37
N GLN A 182 1.51 10.43 -5.33
CA GLN A 182 1.28 11.58 -6.20
C GLN A 182 1.35 11.21 -7.68
N ARG A 183 2.37 10.43 -8.10
CA ARG A 183 2.47 9.95 -9.49
C ARG A 183 1.29 9.06 -9.88
N ARG A 184 0.83 8.17 -9.00
CA ARG A 184 -0.35 7.32 -9.24
C ARG A 184 -1.62 8.15 -9.36
N LEU A 185 -1.82 9.12 -8.48
CA LEU A 185 -2.95 10.06 -8.53
C LEU A 185 -2.95 10.84 -9.84
N THR A 186 -1.82 11.40 -10.26
CA THR A 186 -1.72 12.13 -11.54
C THR A 186 -2.08 11.25 -12.74
N ARG A 187 -1.61 10.00 -12.77
CA ARG A 187 -1.97 9.05 -13.84
C ARG A 187 -3.45 8.70 -13.81
N PHE A 188 -4.01 8.51 -12.62
CA PHE A 188 -5.42 8.21 -12.44
C PHE A 188 -6.29 9.36 -12.96
N ILE A 189 -6.01 10.60 -12.52
CA ILE A 189 -6.71 11.81 -13.01
C ILE A 189 -6.60 11.93 -14.53
N ALA A 190 -5.43 11.68 -15.12
CA ALA A 190 -5.24 11.71 -16.56
C ALA A 190 -6.08 10.63 -17.28
N SER A 191 -6.11 9.40 -16.75
CA SER A 191 -6.90 8.29 -17.29
C SER A 191 -8.39 8.58 -17.23
N ASP A 192 -8.89 9.05 -16.08
CA ASP A 192 -10.28 9.40 -15.87
C ASP A 192 -10.70 10.57 -16.75
N ARG A 193 -9.85 11.59 -16.90
CA ARG A 193 -10.07 12.66 -17.87
C ARG A 193 -10.23 12.12 -19.29
N CYS A 194 -9.36 11.19 -19.71
CA CYS A 194 -9.46 10.55 -21.03
C CYS A 194 -10.73 9.68 -21.16
N ARG A 195 -11.20 9.05 -20.09
CA ARG A 195 -12.42 8.24 -20.07
C ARG A 195 -13.67 9.12 -20.13
N ILE A 196 -13.74 10.17 -19.31
CA ILE A 196 -14.81 11.17 -19.35
C ILE A 196 -14.87 11.83 -20.73
N GLN A 197 -13.73 12.22 -21.31
CA GLN A 197 -13.69 12.78 -22.66
C GLN A 197 -14.19 11.80 -23.74
N ARG A 198 -13.91 10.50 -23.61
CA ARG A 198 -14.45 9.48 -24.50
C ARG A 198 -15.97 9.34 -24.36
N HIS A 199 -16.48 9.30 -23.14
CA HIS A 199 -17.92 9.24 -22.89
C HIS A 199 -18.63 10.50 -23.38
N LEU A 200 -18.06 11.69 -23.18
CA LEU A 200 -18.61 12.93 -23.72
C LEU A 200 -18.63 12.95 -25.26
N LYS A 201 -17.57 12.46 -25.92
CA LYS A 201 -17.58 12.31 -27.38
C LYS A 201 -18.65 11.33 -27.86
N GLN A 202 -18.79 10.18 -27.20
CA GLN A 202 -19.83 9.20 -27.52
C GLN A 202 -21.22 9.80 -27.30
N PHE A 203 -21.43 10.52 -26.20
CA PHE A 203 -22.70 11.21 -25.91
C PHE A 203 -23.03 12.24 -26.98
N ASN A 204 -22.07 13.08 -27.37
CA ASN A 204 -22.27 14.06 -28.44
C ASN A 204 -22.62 13.37 -29.78
N LEU A 205 -21.95 12.27 -30.13
CA LEU A 205 -22.28 11.50 -31.33
C LEU A 205 -23.70 10.95 -31.27
N THR A 206 -24.13 10.40 -30.12
CA THR A 206 -25.50 9.91 -29.95
C THR A 206 -26.54 11.02 -30.03
N VAL A 207 -26.23 12.23 -29.54
CA VAL A 207 -27.11 13.40 -29.70
C VAL A 207 -27.22 13.78 -31.17
N THR A 208 -26.10 13.91 -31.89
CA THR A 208 -26.11 14.22 -33.33
C THR A 208 -26.85 13.17 -34.17
N ASP A 209 -26.71 11.88 -33.84
CA ASP A 209 -27.44 10.82 -34.54
C ASP A 209 -28.94 10.85 -34.21
N LEU A 210 -29.31 11.20 -32.98
CA LEU A 210 -30.70 11.44 -32.58
C LEU A 210 -31.30 12.63 -33.33
N GLU A 211 -30.56 13.73 -33.46
CA GLU A 211 -30.98 14.93 -34.23
C GLU A 211 -31.20 14.60 -35.71
N ARG A 212 -30.32 13.80 -36.32
CA ARG A 212 -30.50 13.33 -37.71
C ARG A 212 -31.69 12.40 -37.87
N ALA A 213 -31.90 11.49 -36.92
CA ALA A 213 -33.00 10.53 -36.98
C ALA A 213 -34.37 11.17 -36.74
N THR A 214 -34.43 12.24 -35.94
CA THR A 214 -35.67 12.94 -35.60
C THR A 214 -35.92 14.19 -36.45
N GLY A 215 -34.91 14.67 -37.18
CA GLY A 215 -34.97 15.93 -37.95
C GLY A 215 -35.04 17.19 -37.08
N LEU A 216 -34.90 17.06 -35.76
CA LEU A 216 -34.90 18.16 -34.79
C LEU A 216 -33.45 18.55 -34.49
N SER A 217 -33.08 19.80 -34.74
CA SER A 217 -31.79 20.36 -34.31
C SER A 217 -31.99 21.07 -32.98
N HIS A 218 -31.21 20.72 -31.95
CA HIS A 218 -31.31 21.40 -30.65
C HIS A 218 -30.92 22.89 -30.71
N ASP A 219 -30.17 23.31 -31.72
CA ASP A 219 -29.75 24.70 -31.93
C ASP A 219 -30.83 25.60 -32.55
N THR A 220 -31.97 25.05 -33.00
CA THR A 220 -32.98 25.85 -33.72
C THR A 220 -33.80 26.80 -32.84
N ASN A 221 -33.75 26.70 -31.51
CA ASN A 221 -34.53 27.54 -30.59
C ASN A 221 -33.70 28.36 -29.58
N LEU A 222 -32.36 28.38 -29.68
CA LEU A 222 -31.50 29.20 -28.81
C LEU A 222 -31.25 30.63 -29.34
N ALA A 223 -31.86 30.98 -30.48
CA ALA A 223 -31.82 32.32 -31.07
C ALA A 223 -33.24 32.92 -31.12
N HIS A 224 -33.83 33.17 -29.95
CA HIS A 224 -34.97 34.07 -29.79
C HIS A 224 -34.82 34.90 -28.52
#